data_AF-A0A8K0J1X6-F1
#
_entry.id   AF-A0A8K0J1X6-F1
#
_cell.length_a   1.000
_cell.length_b   1.000
_cell.length_c   1.000
_cell.angle_alpha   90.00
_cell.angle_beta   90.00
_cell.angle_gamma   90.00
#
_symmetry.space_group_name_H-M   'P 1'
#
loop_
_entity.id
_entity.type
_entity.pdbx_description
1 polymer ?
#
loop_
_entity_poly.entity_id
_entity_poly.type
_entity_poly.pdbx_seq_one_letter_code
_entity_poly.pdbx_strand_id
1 'polypeptide(L)'
;MDDGPVPKLSELLKHPDDLDKIPALRQECARKKSIVDGQLRNGLREQLETTQSGMTGLSDGQKTVQLIKEEMMKIDRLCSESQTMISDFASINLVSQAHRNFVAVETMRRDLETFDERLTRVESMLREDDEDQENMPNLLPCHYELTQLRNIRDDAMEQIQRAGDAGLESTLEDYFARLDDTIDWFDEHVGLLAMNLISLVVSDNNGLVVRFAVVMEAEEKSDERVAALQEALRDHEELAARFQSITNGAKKVRGYKDKFLQAIRLSAEQQFEASRDEFLDDASKLDRIMKWYFNDLNAVRVGMVPLTPRKWNIGKTYADIYHGLMHDFLVAMVDDPAASSAHTLEIIAFPDKYYKKMAKMGYRQEDLSPHVIDNREAELVRDFRQLIIKFLDEWIDRIFAQERRDFAERNTEGSNLDQDEYGYFRTRNLVALWRMLREQIDAAATSRRSDVVEGVIDAMFTRLRARQQSWQRMLEDEAQRYETGQVPDLDGFQALQDWLVATANDQIACIDD
;
A
#
# COMPACT_ATOMS: atom_id res chain seq x y z
N MET A 1 -34.90 -14.20 -8.02
CA MET A 1 -35.26 -15.61 -8.27
C MET A 1 -35.28 -16.27 -6.92
N ASP A 2 -36.47 -16.59 -6.41
CA ASP A 2 -36.63 -17.36 -5.17
C ASP A 2 -37.27 -18.68 -5.59
N ASP A 3 -36.43 -19.59 -6.10
CA ASP A 3 -36.85 -20.94 -6.50
C ASP A 3 -36.87 -21.81 -5.24
N GLY A 4 -37.80 -21.48 -4.34
CA GLY A 4 -38.10 -22.31 -3.18
C GLY A 4 -38.70 -23.64 -3.64
N PRO A 5 -38.29 -24.78 -3.06
CA PRO A 5 -38.76 -26.10 -3.47
C PRO A 5 -40.29 -26.15 -3.39
N VAL A 6 -40.93 -26.60 -4.49
CA VAL A 6 -42.38 -26.78 -4.57
C VAL A 6 -42.84 -27.51 -3.29
N PRO A 7 -43.66 -26.89 -2.42
CA PRO A 7 -43.99 -27.48 -1.15
C PRO A 7 -44.66 -28.84 -1.40
N LYS A 8 -44.04 -29.90 -0.87
CA LYS A 8 -44.53 -31.27 -1.09
C LYS A 8 -45.94 -31.35 -0.50
N LEU A 9 -46.91 -31.84 -1.29
CA LEU A 9 -48.31 -31.99 -0.84
C LEU A 9 -48.46 -32.72 0.50
N SER A 10 -47.48 -33.57 0.85
CA SER A 10 -47.36 -34.28 2.13
C SER A 10 -47.23 -33.38 3.36
N GLU A 11 -46.78 -32.13 3.20
CA GLU A 11 -46.63 -31.18 4.31
C GLU A 11 -47.87 -30.30 4.52
N LEU A 12 -48.69 -30.12 3.48
CA LEU A 12 -49.88 -29.26 3.47
C LEU A 12 -51.20 -29.99 3.80
N LEU A 13 -51.25 -31.32 3.67
CA LEU A 13 -52.45 -32.13 3.91
C LEU A 13 -52.18 -33.19 4.98
N LYS A 14 -52.18 -32.79 6.26
CA LYS A 14 -51.89 -33.71 7.39
C LYS A 14 -53.15 -34.20 8.10
N HIS A 15 -54.28 -33.48 8.03
CA HIS A 15 -55.56 -33.89 8.60
C HIS A 15 -56.69 -33.98 7.55
N PRO A 16 -57.74 -34.80 7.77
CA PRO A 16 -58.85 -34.97 6.84
C PRO A 16 -59.58 -33.66 6.50
N ASP A 17 -59.67 -32.74 7.45
CA ASP A 17 -60.30 -31.42 7.30
C ASP A 17 -59.48 -30.47 6.39
N ASP A 18 -58.21 -30.79 6.11
CA ASP A 18 -57.38 -30.01 5.18
C ASP A 18 -57.78 -30.25 3.70
N LEU A 19 -58.59 -31.28 3.42
CA LEU A 19 -59.14 -31.53 2.07
C LEU A 19 -60.03 -30.37 1.59
N ASP A 20 -60.68 -29.66 2.52
CA ASP A 20 -61.51 -28.48 2.20
C ASP A 20 -60.68 -27.29 1.71
N LYS A 21 -59.35 -27.28 1.94
CA LYS A 21 -58.42 -26.24 1.48
C LYS A 21 -57.89 -26.49 0.07
N ILE A 22 -58.13 -27.67 -0.52
CA ILE A 22 -57.69 -28.03 -1.88
C ILE A 22 -58.19 -27.06 -2.97
N PRO A 23 -59.46 -26.60 -2.96
CA PRO A 23 -59.95 -25.65 -3.97
C PRO A 23 -59.17 -24.33 -3.94
N ALA A 24 -58.85 -23.83 -2.75
CA ALA A 24 -58.09 -22.60 -2.56
C ALA A 24 -56.62 -22.76 -3.02
N LEU A 25 -55.97 -23.87 -2.64
CA LEU A 25 -54.61 -24.18 -3.10
C LEU A 25 -54.54 -24.38 -4.61
N ARG A 26 -55.55 -25.02 -5.22
CA ARG A 26 -55.66 -25.17 -6.66
C ARG A 26 -55.79 -23.81 -7.36
N GLN A 27 -56.57 -22.90 -6.79
CA GLN A 27 -56.72 -21.55 -7.32
C GLN A 27 -55.43 -20.73 -7.16
N GLU A 28 -54.70 -20.90 -6.05
CA GLU A 28 -53.41 -20.25 -5.84
C GLU A 28 -52.33 -20.79 -6.81
N CYS A 29 -52.25 -22.11 -6.99
CA CYS A 29 -51.37 -22.73 -8.00
C CYS A 29 -51.74 -22.31 -9.42
N ALA A 30 -53.03 -22.21 -9.75
CA ALA A 30 -53.48 -21.70 -11.05
C ALA A 30 -53.09 -20.24 -11.27
N ARG A 31 -53.18 -19.40 -10.21
CA ARG A 31 -52.73 -18.00 -10.27
C ARG A 31 -51.21 -17.91 -10.44
N LYS A 32 -50.43 -18.65 -9.65
CA LYS A 32 -48.96 -18.69 -9.77
C LYS A 32 -48.54 -19.18 -11.15
N LYS A 33 -49.18 -20.23 -11.66
CA LYS A 33 -48.96 -20.74 -13.02
C LYS A 33 -49.28 -19.67 -14.06
N SER A 34 -50.43 -18.97 -13.96
CA SER A 34 -50.78 -17.92 -14.92
C SER A 34 -49.80 -16.74 -14.91
N ILE A 35 -49.22 -16.41 -13.75
CA ILE A 35 -48.19 -15.37 -13.64
C ILE A 35 -46.89 -15.85 -14.31
N VAL A 36 -46.46 -17.06 -14.00
CA VAL A 36 -45.25 -17.68 -14.59
C VAL A 36 -45.41 -17.85 -16.11
N ASP A 37 -46.55 -18.33 -16.59
CA ASP A 37 -46.87 -18.45 -18.02
C ASP A 37 -46.89 -17.08 -18.70
N GLY A 38 -47.40 -16.04 -18.03
CA GLY A 38 -47.35 -14.66 -18.52
C GLY A 38 -45.91 -14.12 -18.62
N GLN A 39 -45.10 -14.35 -17.59
CA GLN A 39 -43.69 -13.97 -17.57
C GLN A 39 -42.87 -14.73 -18.62
N LEU A 40 -43.07 -16.04 -18.76
CA LEU A 40 -42.45 -16.86 -19.80
C LEU A 40 -42.83 -16.39 -21.20
N ARG A 41 -44.11 -16.07 -21.43
CA ARG A 41 -44.56 -15.61 -22.74
C ARG A 41 -43.99 -14.25 -23.10
N ASN A 42 -43.88 -13.34 -22.14
CA ASN A 42 -43.23 -12.05 -22.35
C ASN A 42 -41.72 -12.20 -22.56
N GLY A 43 -41.04 -12.98 -21.72
CA GLY A 43 -39.60 -13.24 -21.88
C GLY A 43 -39.26 -13.98 -23.16
N LEU A 44 -40.08 -14.95 -23.58
CA LEU A 44 -39.93 -15.64 -24.86
C LEU A 44 -40.10 -14.67 -26.03
N ARG A 45 -41.10 -13.77 -25.95
CA ARG A 45 -41.33 -12.75 -26.98
C ARG A 45 -40.14 -11.79 -27.08
N GLU A 46 -39.63 -11.32 -25.96
CA GLU A 46 -38.47 -10.40 -25.90
C GLU A 46 -37.19 -11.07 -26.45
N GLN A 47 -36.96 -12.35 -26.11
CA GLN A 47 -35.85 -13.12 -26.67
C GLN A 47 -36.02 -13.37 -28.17
N LEU A 48 -37.23 -13.65 -28.64
CA LEU A 48 -37.53 -13.80 -30.07
C LEU A 48 -37.31 -12.50 -30.83
N GLU A 49 -37.77 -11.37 -30.29
CA GLU A 49 -37.62 -10.04 -30.87
C GLU A 49 -36.14 -9.64 -30.92
N THR A 50 -35.39 -9.90 -29.86
CA THR A 50 -33.93 -9.69 -29.80
C THR A 50 -33.20 -10.57 -30.81
N THR A 51 -33.56 -11.85 -30.92
CA THR A 51 -32.97 -12.78 -31.88
C THR A 51 -33.30 -12.39 -33.32
N GLN A 52 -34.54 -11.99 -33.57
CA GLN A 52 -34.98 -11.52 -34.89
C GLN A 52 -34.25 -10.23 -35.28
N SER A 53 -34.17 -9.26 -34.37
CA SER A 53 -33.41 -8.02 -34.57
C SER A 53 -31.92 -8.30 -34.80
N GLY A 54 -31.34 -9.24 -34.06
CA GLY A 54 -29.96 -9.70 -34.24
C GLY A 54 -29.74 -10.37 -35.60
N MET A 55 -30.67 -11.23 -36.05
CA MET A 55 -30.64 -11.85 -37.37
C MET A 55 -30.76 -10.84 -38.50
N THR A 56 -31.65 -9.85 -38.38
CA THR A 56 -31.75 -8.77 -39.37
C THR A 56 -30.49 -7.92 -39.39
N GLY A 57 -29.95 -7.58 -38.21
CA GLY A 57 -28.69 -6.84 -38.10
C GLY A 57 -27.50 -7.59 -38.71
N LEU A 58 -27.41 -8.91 -38.50
CA LEU A 58 -26.40 -9.76 -39.13
C LEU A 58 -26.58 -9.84 -40.64
N SER A 59 -27.81 -10.02 -41.13
CA SER A 59 -28.08 -10.07 -42.57
C SER A 59 -27.73 -8.74 -43.25
N ASP A 60 -28.05 -7.62 -42.62
CA ASP A 60 -27.76 -6.30 -43.18
C ASP A 60 -26.28 -5.95 -43.07
N GLY A 61 -25.63 -6.34 -41.96
CA GLY A 61 -24.18 -6.27 -41.81
C GLY A 61 -23.46 -7.08 -42.90
N GLN A 62 -23.90 -8.33 -43.15
CA GLN A 62 -23.35 -9.17 -44.21
C GLN A 62 -23.52 -8.54 -45.59
N LYS A 63 -24.71 -8.02 -45.91
CA LYS A 63 -24.94 -7.29 -47.18
C LYS A 63 -24.04 -6.07 -47.31
N THR A 64 -23.87 -5.30 -46.23
CA THR A 64 -23.02 -4.11 -46.21
C THR A 64 -21.55 -4.48 -46.42
N VAL A 65 -21.05 -5.53 -45.74
CA VAL A 65 -19.68 -6.03 -45.93
C VAL A 65 -19.47 -6.54 -47.36
N GLN A 66 -20.47 -7.23 -47.91
CA GLN A 66 -20.42 -7.71 -49.30
C GLN A 66 -20.37 -6.54 -50.29
N LEU A 67 -21.17 -5.49 -50.07
CA LEU A 67 -21.11 -4.23 -50.82
C LEU A 67 -19.74 -3.56 -50.71
N ILE A 68 -19.19 -3.43 -49.50
CA ILE A 68 -17.85 -2.86 -49.28
C ILE A 68 -16.80 -3.68 -50.04
N LYS A 69 -16.89 -5.01 -50.01
CA LYS A 69 -15.98 -5.89 -50.75
C LYS A 69 -16.09 -5.68 -52.26
N GLU A 70 -17.32 -5.60 -52.78
CA GLU A 70 -17.55 -5.33 -54.20
C GLU A 70 -17.03 -3.95 -54.63
N GLU A 71 -17.26 -2.91 -53.83
CA GLU A 71 -16.71 -1.59 -54.08
C GLU A 71 -15.18 -1.55 -53.96
N MET A 72 -14.57 -2.24 -52.98
CA MET A 72 -13.10 -2.39 -52.92
C MET A 72 -12.55 -3.11 -54.15
N MET A 73 -13.20 -4.18 -54.63
CA MET A 73 -12.79 -4.86 -55.85
C MET A 73 -12.94 -3.96 -57.09
N LYS A 74 -13.98 -3.13 -57.15
CA LYS A 74 -14.13 -2.13 -58.22
C LYS A 74 -13.04 -1.06 -58.14
N ILE A 75 -12.72 -0.56 -56.94
CA ILE A 75 -11.65 0.42 -56.73
C ILE A 75 -10.31 -0.18 -57.13
N ASP A 76 -9.99 -1.39 -56.69
CA ASP A 76 -8.73 -2.07 -57.03
C ASP A 76 -8.62 -2.30 -58.54
N ARG A 77 -9.72 -2.73 -59.17
CA ARG A 77 -9.80 -2.90 -60.62
C ARG A 77 -9.62 -1.58 -61.37
N LEU A 78 -10.29 -0.50 -60.95
CA LEU A 78 -10.13 0.84 -61.52
C LEU A 78 -8.71 1.37 -61.31
N CYS A 79 -8.08 1.12 -60.17
CA CYS A 79 -6.69 1.46 -59.89
C CYS A 79 -5.74 0.70 -60.85
N SER A 80 -5.94 -0.61 -61.04
CA SER A 80 -5.14 -1.41 -61.97
C SER A 80 -5.34 -1.01 -63.44
N GLU A 81 -6.58 -0.74 -63.86
CA GLU A 81 -6.94 -0.28 -65.21
C GLU A 81 -6.43 1.16 -65.46
N SER A 82 -6.41 2.03 -64.44
CA SER A 82 -5.84 3.38 -64.53
C SER A 82 -4.30 3.39 -64.58
N GLN A 83 -3.63 2.46 -63.89
CA GLN A 83 -2.18 2.25 -63.97
C GLN A 83 -1.74 1.84 -65.38
N THR A 84 -2.60 1.14 -66.12
CA THR A 84 -2.35 0.72 -67.51
C THR A 84 -2.79 1.74 -68.56
N MET A 85 -3.74 2.65 -68.25
CA MET A 85 -4.18 3.72 -69.16
C MET A 85 -3.21 4.90 -69.27
N ILE A 86 -2.42 5.18 -68.23
CA ILE A 86 -1.41 6.24 -68.25
C ILE A 86 -0.06 5.59 -68.56
N SER A 87 0.42 5.69 -69.80
CA SER A 87 1.69 5.11 -70.26
C SER A 87 2.90 5.48 -69.40
N ASP A 88 2.86 6.66 -68.78
CA ASP A 88 3.93 7.21 -67.94
C ASP A 88 3.61 7.20 -66.44
N PHE A 89 2.60 6.44 -65.97
CA PHE A 89 2.25 6.43 -64.53
C PHE A 89 3.40 5.94 -63.66
N ALA A 90 4.15 4.93 -64.13
CA ALA A 90 5.34 4.45 -63.46
C ALA A 90 6.39 5.58 -63.32
N SER A 91 6.59 6.37 -64.38
CA SER A 91 7.48 7.52 -64.41
C SER A 91 7.00 8.65 -63.49
N ILE A 92 5.70 8.95 -63.46
CA ILE A 92 5.09 9.97 -62.58
C ILE A 92 5.17 9.53 -61.11
N ASN A 93 4.93 8.26 -60.81
CA ASN A 93 5.08 7.70 -59.47
C ASN A 93 6.54 7.75 -59.01
N LEU A 94 7.48 7.42 -59.90
CA LEU A 94 8.92 7.54 -59.63
C LEU A 94 9.31 9.00 -59.35
N VAL A 95 8.80 9.96 -60.13
CA VAL A 95 9.01 11.40 -59.90
C VAL A 95 8.37 11.86 -58.59
N SER A 96 7.17 11.37 -58.26
CA SER A 96 6.49 11.69 -57.00
C SER A 96 7.24 11.14 -55.79
N GLN A 97 7.74 9.91 -55.87
CA GLN A 97 8.60 9.30 -54.85
C GLN A 97 9.92 10.05 -54.72
N ALA A 98 10.57 10.36 -55.85
CA ALA A 98 11.79 11.16 -55.86
C ALA A 98 11.56 12.53 -55.21
N HIS A 99 10.47 13.22 -55.55
CA HIS A 99 10.12 14.51 -54.93
C HIS A 99 9.89 14.39 -53.42
N ARG A 100 9.15 13.37 -52.95
CA ARG A 100 8.99 13.11 -51.51
C ARG A 100 10.32 12.87 -50.81
N ASN A 101 11.19 12.08 -51.44
CA ASN A 101 12.52 11.80 -50.90
C ASN A 101 13.37 13.09 -50.86
N PHE A 102 13.32 13.93 -51.90
CA PHE A 102 14.02 15.22 -51.90
C PHE A 102 13.51 16.16 -50.81
N VAL A 103 12.19 16.25 -50.62
CA VAL A 103 11.59 17.07 -49.55
C VAL A 103 12.02 16.53 -48.18
N ALA A 104 12.04 15.21 -47.99
CA ALA A 104 12.51 14.59 -46.75
C ALA A 104 13.99 14.91 -46.47
N VAL A 105 14.86 14.81 -47.48
CA VAL A 105 16.29 15.14 -47.38
C VAL A 105 16.52 16.63 -47.14
N GLU A 106 15.77 17.50 -47.82
CA GLU A 106 15.84 18.96 -47.61
C GLU A 106 15.43 19.33 -46.18
N THR A 107 14.35 18.73 -45.69
CA THR A 107 13.88 18.91 -44.31
C THR A 107 14.92 18.42 -43.31
N MET A 108 15.44 17.20 -43.49
CA MET A 108 16.48 16.61 -42.64
C MET A 108 17.74 17.48 -42.59
N ARG A 109 18.19 17.98 -43.74
CA ARG A 109 19.33 18.89 -43.83
C ARG A 109 19.07 20.18 -43.05
N ARG A 110 17.91 20.80 -43.23
CA ARG A 110 17.54 22.04 -42.52
C ARG A 110 17.47 21.81 -41.01
N ASP A 111 16.95 20.67 -40.60
CA ASP A 111 16.83 20.30 -39.19
C ASP A 111 18.21 20.09 -38.55
N LEU A 112 19.17 19.47 -39.26
CA LEU A 112 20.57 19.36 -38.81
C LEU A 112 21.30 20.72 -38.80
N GLU A 113 21.09 21.57 -39.81
CA GLU A 113 21.71 22.90 -39.88
C GLU A 113 21.24 23.80 -38.72
N THR A 114 19.95 23.72 -38.37
CA THR A 114 19.35 24.52 -37.29
C THR A 114 19.43 23.87 -35.91
N PHE A 115 19.93 22.64 -35.82
CA PHE A 115 19.91 21.83 -34.59
C PHE A 115 20.69 22.50 -33.45
N ASP A 116 21.92 22.94 -33.71
CA ASP A 116 22.82 23.52 -32.71
C ASP A 116 22.29 24.86 -32.16
N GLU A 117 21.73 25.70 -33.03
CA GLU A 117 21.10 26.97 -32.63
C GLU A 117 19.87 26.73 -31.75
N ARG A 118 19.04 25.74 -32.10
CA ARG A 118 17.87 25.35 -31.32
C ARG A 118 18.25 24.75 -29.98
N LEU A 119 19.27 23.89 -29.94
CA LEU A 119 19.79 23.30 -28.71
C LEU A 119 20.33 24.38 -27.77
N THR A 120 21.14 25.30 -28.28
CA THR A 120 21.68 26.43 -27.51
C THR A 120 20.57 27.31 -26.94
N ARG A 121 19.47 27.50 -27.68
CA ARG A 121 18.29 28.22 -27.19
C ARG A 121 17.61 27.48 -26.04
N VAL A 122 17.50 26.15 -26.11
CA VAL A 122 16.96 25.32 -25.01
C VAL A 122 17.87 25.39 -23.79
N GLU A 123 19.18 25.26 -23.96
CA GLU A 123 20.15 25.41 -22.86
C GLU A 123 20.03 26.79 -22.17
N SER A 124 19.76 27.85 -22.93
CA SER A 124 19.50 29.19 -22.35
C SER A 124 18.19 29.23 -21.55
N MET A 125 17.13 28.62 -22.07
CA MET A 125 15.83 28.57 -21.39
C MET A 125 15.89 27.74 -20.10
N LEU A 126 16.64 26.62 -20.10
CA LEU A 126 16.88 25.81 -18.90
C LEU A 126 17.71 26.57 -17.85
N ARG A 127 18.69 27.37 -18.28
CA ARG A 127 19.47 28.23 -17.37
C ARG A 127 18.60 29.29 -16.71
N GLU A 128 17.66 29.88 -17.45
CA GLU A 128 16.69 30.83 -16.89
C GLU A 128 15.77 30.14 -15.86
N ASP A 129 15.33 28.90 -16.14
CA ASP A 129 14.54 28.12 -15.19
C ASP A 129 15.34 27.72 -13.93
N ASP A 130 16.66 27.56 -14.04
CA ASP A 130 17.55 27.36 -12.88
C ASP A 130 17.71 28.61 -12.01
N GLU A 131 17.62 29.81 -12.59
CA GLU A 131 17.64 31.07 -11.84
C GLU A 131 16.30 31.33 -11.13
N ASP A 132 15.19 30.85 -11.69
CA ASP A 132 13.83 30.93 -11.12
C ASP A 132 13.23 29.53 -10.90
N GLN A 133 13.84 28.77 -9.97
CA GLN A 133 13.38 27.42 -9.61
C GLN A 133 11.95 27.40 -9.02
N GLU A 134 11.45 28.54 -8.53
CA GLU A 134 10.10 28.62 -7.98
C GLU A 134 9.04 28.68 -9.07
N ASN A 135 9.26 29.36 -10.19
CA ASN A 135 8.25 29.49 -11.24
C ASN A 135 8.53 28.70 -12.51
N MET A 136 9.79 28.43 -12.87
CA MET A 136 10.20 27.71 -14.09
C MET A 136 9.30 27.99 -15.32
N PRO A 137 9.24 29.26 -15.81
CA PRO A 137 8.38 29.66 -16.92
C PRO A 137 8.58 28.84 -18.20
N ASN A 138 9.80 28.38 -18.45
CA ASN A 138 10.18 27.77 -19.72
C ASN A 138 10.03 26.24 -19.76
N LEU A 139 9.54 25.60 -18.68
CA LEU A 139 9.39 24.14 -18.61
C LEU A 139 8.63 23.52 -19.81
N LEU A 140 7.50 24.12 -20.19
CA LEU A 140 6.70 23.65 -21.34
C LEU A 140 7.38 23.92 -22.69
N PRO A 141 7.87 25.15 -22.99
CA PRO A 141 8.68 25.39 -24.17
C PRO A 141 9.89 24.44 -24.30
N CYS A 142 10.64 24.23 -23.21
CA CYS A 142 11.78 23.32 -23.17
C CYS A 142 11.37 21.89 -23.51
N HIS A 143 10.31 21.37 -22.88
CA HIS A 143 9.77 20.05 -23.16
C HIS A 143 9.40 19.84 -24.63
N TYR A 144 8.71 20.82 -25.21
CA TYR A 144 8.27 20.78 -26.60
C TYR A 144 9.45 20.79 -27.58
N GLU A 145 10.39 21.73 -27.40
CA GLU A 145 11.57 21.83 -28.26
C GLU A 145 12.49 20.61 -28.13
N LEU A 146 12.75 20.14 -26.90
CA LEU A 146 13.51 18.90 -26.67
C LEU A 146 12.85 17.69 -27.31
N THR A 147 11.52 17.59 -27.26
CA THR A 147 10.80 16.50 -27.92
C THR A 147 10.98 16.55 -29.44
N GLN A 148 11.01 17.74 -30.05
CA GLN A 148 11.30 17.86 -31.49
C GLN A 148 12.75 17.50 -31.82
N LEU A 149 13.73 17.96 -31.03
CA LEU A 149 15.14 17.65 -31.22
C LEU A 149 15.40 16.14 -31.06
N ARG A 150 14.74 15.49 -30.09
CA ARG A 150 14.75 14.02 -29.92
C ARG A 150 14.20 13.31 -31.15
N ASN A 151 13.09 13.79 -31.73
CA ASN A 151 12.53 13.18 -32.94
C ASN A 151 13.49 13.32 -34.14
N ILE A 152 14.15 14.47 -34.31
CA ILE A 152 15.16 14.68 -35.36
C ILE A 152 16.32 13.69 -35.21
N ARG A 153 16.84 13.52 -33.98
CA ARG A 153 17.86 12.51 -33.67
C ARG A 153 17.39 11.11 -34.03
N ASP A 154 16.20 10.72 -33.55
CA ASP A 154 15.65 9.37 -33.75
C ASP A 154 15.35 9.09 -35.24
N ASP A 155 15.00 10.11 -36.02
CA ASP A 155 14.83 10.02 -37.48
C ASP A 155 16.19 9.91 -38.21
N ALA A 156 17.19 10.67 -37.79
CA ALA A 156 18.55 10.59 -38.33
C ALA A 156 19.17 9.20 -38.13
N MET A 157 19.11 8.71 -36.88
CA MET A 157 19.69 7.43 -36.49
C MET A 157 19.03 6.27 -37.22
N GLU A 158 17.70 6.28 -37.38
CA GLU A 158 17.01 5.23 -38.13
C GLU A 158 17.40 5.22 -39.61
N GLN A 159 17.54 6.40 -40.24
CA GLN A 159 17.95 6.49 -41.64
C GLN A 159 19.35 5.90 -41.86
N ILE A 160 20.30 6.18 -40.96
CA ILE A 160 21.65 5.60 -41.03
C ILE A 160 21.63 4.10 -40.75
N GLN A 161 20.87 3.66 -39.76
CA GLN A 161 20.74 2.23 -39.43
C GLN A 161 20.17 1.43 -40.61
N ARG A 162 19.21 2.01 -41.35
CA ARG A 162 18.69 1.42 -42.60
C ARG A 162 19.71 1.42 -43.73
N ALA A 163 20.60 2.41 -43.79
CA ALA A 163 21.68 2.48 -44.78
C ALA A 163 22.81 1.47 -44.48
N GLY A 164 22.96 1.04 -43.23
CA GLY A 164 23.93 0.02 -42.81
C GLY A 164 25.37 0.52 -42.73
N ASP A 165 25.58 1.83 -42.56
CA ASP A 165 26.91 2.44 -42.47
C ASP A 165 27.28 2.76 -41.00
N ALA A 166 27.99 1.82 -40.37
CA ALA A 166 28.39 1.92 -38.96
C ALA A 166 29.36 3.08 -38.67
N GLY A 167 30.11 3.57 -39.66
CA GLY A 167 31.05 4.69 -39.45
C GLY A 167 30.33 6.03 -39.31
N LEU A 168 29.26 6.23 -40.08
CA LEU A 168 28.43 7.44 -40.00
C LEU A 168 27.50 7.42 -38.78
N GLU A 169 27.11 6.23 -38.31
CA GLU A 169 26.33 6.06 -37.09
C GLU A 169 27.05 6.66 -35.87
N SER A 170 28.31 6.26 -35.64
CA SER A 170 29.13 6.81 -34.56
C SER A 170 29.34 8.34 -34.69
N THR A 171 29.44 8.86 -35.91
CA THR A 171 29.59 10.32 -36.13
C THR A 171 28.32 11.08 -35.74
N LEU A 172 27.14 10.51 -36.01
CA LEU A 172 25.87 11.09 -35.55
C LEU A 172 25.70 10.98 -34.04
N GLU A 173 26.09 9.86 -33.43
CA GLU A 173 26.06 9.71 -31.97
C GLU A 173 26.88 10.81 -31.29
N ASP A 174 28.11 11.03 -31.77
CA ASP A 174 28.97 12.11 -31.27
C ASP A 174 28.36 13.51 -31.50
N TYR A 175 27.68 13.72 -32.64
CA TYR A 175 27.00 14.98 -32.92
C TYR A 175 25.83 15.26 -31.96
N PHE A 176 25.07 14.22 -31.62
CA PHE A 176 23.92 14.33 -30.74
C PHE A 176 24.24 14.20 -29.25
N ALA A 177 25.49 13.92 -28.86
CA ALA A 177 25.87 13.76 -27.45
C ALA A 177 25.46 14.95 -26.55
N ARG A 178 25.59 16.19 -27.05
CA ARG A 178 25.15 17.40 -26.31
C ARG A 178 23.64 17.44 -26.04
N LEU A 179 22.84 16.82 -26.91
CA LEU A 179 21.40 16.71 -26.68
C LEU A 179 21.13 15.83 -25.46
N ASP A 180 21.87 14.74 -25.29
CA ASP A 180 21.69 13.83 -24.15
C ASP A 180 22.00 14.55 -22.82
N ASP A 181 23.08 15.35 -22.76
CA ASP A 181 23.38 16.18 -21.59
C ASP A 181 22.25 17.19 -21.27
N THR A 182 21.67 17.81 -22.31
CA THR A 182 20.57 18.78 -22.15
C THR A 182 19.27 18.08 -21.74
N ILE A 183 19.07 16.85 -22.18
CA ILE A 183 17.96 15.99 -21.78
C ILE A 183 18.08 15.65 -20.30
N ASP A 184 19.27 15.24 -19.87
CA ASP A 184 19.51 14.89 -18.46
C ASP A 184 19.29 16.11 -17.56
N TRP A 185 19.72 17.31 -17.98
CA TRP A 185 19.44 18.55 -17.26
C TRP A 185 17.93 18.84 -17.13
N PHE A 186 17.15 18.66 -18.20
CA PHE A 186 15.69 18.79 -18.11
C PHE A 186 15.05 17.70 -17.23
N ASP A 187 15.56 16.47 -17.29
CA ASP A 187 15.09 15.36 -16.44
C ASP A 187 15.35 15.64 -14.96
N GLU A 188 16.47 16.29 -14.61
CA GLU A 188 16.75 16.77 -13.26
C GLU A 188 15.71 17.79 -12.78
N HIS A 189 15.33 18.77 -13.61
CA HIS A 189 14.26 19.72 -13.27
C HIS A 189 12.93 19.00 -13.02
N VAL A 190 12.53 18.10 -13.92
CA VAL A 190 11.31 17.30 -13.75
C VAL A 190 11.38 16.45 -12.48
N GLY A 191 12.54 15.87 -12.16
CA GLY A 191 12.77 15.11 -10.93
C GLY A 191 12.63 15.95 -9.66
N LEU A 192 13.22 17.14 -9.64
CA LEU A 192 13.10 18.09 -8.53
C LEU A 192 11.64 18.53 -8.31
N LEU A 193 10.90 18.78 -9.39
CA LEU A 193 9.47 19.11 -9.33
C LEU A 193 8.64 17.93 -8.82
N ALA A 194 8.95 16.71 -9.26
CA ALA A 194 8.27 15.51 -8.81
C ALA A 194 8.44 15.27 -7.30
N MET A 195 9.65 15.50 -6.75
CA MET A 195 9.93 15.35 -5.32
C MET A 195 9.24 16.41 -4.46
N ASN A 196 9.11 17.64 -4.98
CA ASN A 196 8.61 18.81 -4.25
C ASN A 196 7.14 19.15 -4.55
N LEU A 197 6.40 18.28 -5.23
CA LEU A 197 5.06 18.58 -5.72
C LEU A 197 4.08 18.97 -4.59
N ILE A 198 4.18 18.33 -3.43
CA ILE A 198 3.34 18.65 -2.27
C ILE A 198 3.67 20.05 -1.74
N SER A 199 4.95 20.39 -1.62
CA SER A 199 5.40 21.71 -1.18
C SER A 199 4.92 22.83 -2.11
N LEU A 200 4.94 22.57 -3.43
CA LEU A 200 4.41 23.50 -4.43
C LEU A 200 2.90 23.73 -4.29
N VAL A 201 2.13 22.67 -4.00
CA VAL A 201 0.69 22.78 -3.74
C VAL A 201 0.41 23.55 -2.45
N VAL A 202 1.20 23.32 -1.39
CA VAL A 202 1.07 24.06 -0.12
C VAL A 202 1.43 25.53 -0.27
N SER A 203 2.38 25.85 -1.16
CA SER A 203 2.81 27.21 -1.46
C SER A 203 1.89 27.95 -2.46
N ASP A 204 0.75 27.35 -2.82
CA ASP A 204 -0.25 27.87 -3.77
C ASP A 204 0.30 28.16 -5.19
N ASN A 205 1.41 27.49 -5.57
CA ASN A 205 1.98 27.58 -6.90
C ASN A 205 1.31 26.60 -7.86
N ASN A 206 0.02 26.84 -8.11
CA ASN A 206 -0.82 25.97 -8.93
C ASN A 206 -0.36 25.97 -10.41
N GLY A 207 0.25 27.06 -10.86
CA GLY A 207 0.72 27.20 -12.25
C GLY A 207 1.86 26.24 -12.61
N LEU A 208 2.81 26.02 -11.70
CA LEU A 208 3.90 25.08 -11.92
C LEU A 208 3.42 23.62 -11.86
N VAL A 209 2.53 23.29 -10.92
CA VAL A 209 1.91 21.96 -10.82
C VAL A 209 1.14 21.59 -12.10
N VAL A 210 0.39 22.53 -12.68
CA VAL A 210 -0.33 22.30 -13.94
C VAL A 210 0.64 22.09 -15.10
N ARG A 211 1.72 22.88 -15.19
CA ARG A 211 2.74 22.70 -16.24
C ARG A 211 3.42 21.34 -16.15
N PHE A 212 3.82 20.93 -14.95
CA PHE A 212 4.33 19.59 -14.69
C PHE A 212 3.33 18.50 -15.10
N ALA A 213 2.06 18.66 -14.72
CA ALA A 213 1.01 17.70 -15.06
C ALA A 213 0.80 17.58 -16.59
N VAL A 214 0.89 18.69 -17.32
CA VAL A 214 0.80 18.70 -18.79
C VAL A 214 1.98 17.99 -19.43
N VAL A 215 3.21 18.21 -18.95
CA VAL A 215 4.40 17.49 -19.44
C VAL A 215 4.23 15.99 -19.26
N MET A 216 3.86 15.56 -18.06
CA MET A 216 3.63 14.15 -17.75
C MET A 216 2.48 13.54 -18.56
N GLU A 217 1.38 14.27 -18.78
CA GLU A 217 0.27 13.79 -19.62
C GLU A 217 0.69 13.64 -21.09
N ALA A 218 1.48 14.57 -21.60
CA ALA A 218 2.00 14.51 -22.97
C ALA A 218 2.95 13.33 -23.15
N GLU A 219 3.85 13.09 -22.18
CA GLU A 219 4.76 11.94 -22.19
C GLU A 219 4.01 10.61 -22.05
N GLU A 220 3.03 10.49 -21.15
CA GLU A 220 2.20 9.28 -21.01
C GLU A 220 1.47 8.94 -22.31
N LYS A 221 0.87 9.94 -22.96
CA LYS A 221 0.17 9.74 -24.24
C LYS A 221 1.13 9.34 -25.37
N SER A 222 2.35 9.88 -25.35
CA SER A 222 3.40 9.50 -26.29
C SER A 222 3.81 8.05 -26.06
N ASP A 223 4.08 7.66 -24.81
CA ASP A 223 4.48 6.30 -24.43
C ASP A 223 3.40 5.26 -24.75
N GLU A 224 2.12 5.55 -24.47
CA GLU A 224 0.98 4.70 -24.86
C GLU A 224 0.92 4.48 -26.37
N ARG A 225 1.14 5.54 -27.16
CA ARG A 225 1.17 5.46 -28.62
C ARG A 225 2.32 4.59 -29.11
N VAL A 226 3.51 4.74 -28.52
CA VAL A 226 4.69 3.94 -28.88
C VAL A 226 4.47 2.47 -28.52
N ALA A 227 3.98 2.18 -27.33
CA ALA A 227 3.69 0.82 -26.88
C ALA A 227 2.67 0.12 -27.79
N ALA A 228 1.57 0.81 -28.12
CA ALA A 228 0.55 0.29 -29.03
C ALA A 228 1.10 0.05 -30.44
N LEU A 229 1.97 0.93 -30.95
CA LEU A 229 2.64 0.73 -32.23
C LEU A 229 3.58 -0.48 -32.18
N GLN A 230 4.37 -0.64 -31.12
CA GLN A 230 5.28 -1.78 -30.97
C GLN A 230 4.52 -3.12 -30.85
N GLU A 231 3.39 -3.14 -30.15
CA GLU A 231 2.52 -4.32 -30.03
C GLU A 231 1.90 -4.67 -31.39
N ALA A 232 1.34 -3.69 -32.10
CA ALA A 232 0.78 -3.89 -33.44
C ALA A 232 1.83 -4.38 -34.46
N LEU A 233 3.07 -3.89 -34.37
CA LEU A 233 4.18 -4.33 -35.22
C LEU A 233 4.60 -5.77 -34.91
N ARG A 234 4.53 -6.20 -33.63
CA ARG A 234 4.83 -7.58 -33.21
C ARG A 234 3.75 -8.56 -33.69
N ASP A 235 2.48 -8.17 -33.59
CA ASP A 235 1.37 -9.05 -33.94
C ASP A 235 1.11 -9.14 -35.47
N HIS A 236 1.56 -8.14 -36.23
CA HIS A 236 1.35 -8.07 -37.68
C HIS A 236 2.59 -7.58 -38.45
N GLU A 237 3.57 -8.49 -38.65
CA GLU A 237 4.78 -8.23 -39.46
C GLU A 237 4.48 -7.72 -40.89
N GLU A 238 3.39 -8.17 -41.54
CA GLU A 238 3.02 -7.71 -42.89
C GLU A 238 2.42 -6.29 -42.92
N LEU A 239 1.81 -5.83 -41.83
CA LEU A 239 1.30 -4.45 -41.72
C LEU A 239 2.42 -3.46 -41.39
N ALA A 240 3.48 -3.92 -40.72
CA ALA A 240 4.65 -3.12 -40.39
C ALA A 240 5.26 -2.41 -41.60
N ALA A 241 5.47 -3.12 -42.71
CA ALA A 241 6.06 -2.55 -43.93
C ALA A 241 5.20 -1.45 -44.57
N ARG A 242 3.89 -1.43 -44.34
CA ARG A 242 2.95 -0.43 -44.89
C ARG A 242 2.73 0.77 -43.97
N PHE A 243 2.90 0.61 -42.65
CA PHE A 243 2.78 1.67 -41.66
C PHE A 243 4.10 2.39 -41.33
N GLN A 244 5.24 1.87 -41.77
CA GLN A 244 6.58 2.46 -41.60
C GLN A 244 6.75 3.89 -42.19
N SER A 245 5.84 4.36 -43.04
CA SER A 245 5.84 5.75 -43.55
C SER A 245 4.98 6.72 -42.73
N ILE A 246 4.23 6.21 -41.73
CA ILE A 246 3.33 6.97 -40.85
C ILE A 246 3.92 7.12 -39.43
N THR A 247 5.14 6.62 -39.21
CA THR A 247 5.84 6.66 -37.91
C THR A 247 6.57 7.99 -37.67
N ASN A 248 5.88 9.12 -37.80
CA ASN A 248 6.39 10.40 -37.30
C ASN A 248 6.06 10.53 -35.80
N GLY A 249 7.09 10.58 -34.96
CA GLY A 249 6.97 10.78 -33.50
C GLY A 249 8.02 10.04 -32.69
N ALA A 250 7.88 10.05 -31.36
CA ALA A 250 8.75 9.32 -30.45
C ALA A 250 8.75 7.82 -30.80
N LYS A 251 9.92 7.18 -30.73
CA LYS A 251 10.09 5.76 -31.12
C LYS A 251 10.39 4.83 -29.95
N LYS A 252 10.75 5.39 -28.79
CA LYS A 252 11.06 4.67 -27.56
C LYS A 252 10.17 5.18 -26.42
N VAL A 253 9.74 4.25 -25.57
CA VAL A 253 9.05 4.55 -24.31
C VAL A 253 10.04 5.20 -23.36
N ARG A 254 9.69 6.36 -22.81
CA ARG A 254 10.56 7.17 -21.95
C ARG A 254 10.33 6.91 -20.46
N GLY A 255 9.11 6.51 -20.06
CA GLY A 255 8.83 6.02 -18.72
C GLY A 255 8.78 7.11 -17.64
N TYR A 256 8.51 8.37 -18.01
CA TYR A 256 8.41 9.48 -17.04
C TYR A 256 7.35 9.23 -15.96
N LYS A 257 6.26 8.54 -16.29
CA LYS A 257 5.22 8.18 -15.34
C LYS A 257 5.74 7.25 -14.23
N ASP A 258 6.56 6.26 -14.59
CA ASP A 258 7.13 5.34 -13.60
C ASP A 258 8.17 6.04 -12.73
N LYS A 259 9.02 6.88 -13.35
CA LYS A 259 9.95 7.76 -12.63
C LYS A 259 9.21 8.68 -11.65
N PHE A 260 8.06 9.22 -12.04
CA PHE A 260 7.23 10.06 -11.19
C PHE A 260 6.66 9.30 -9.99
N LEU A 261 6.11 8.09 -10.21
CA LEU A 261 5.64 7.24 -9.11
C LEU A 261 6.78 6.85 -8.15
N GLN A 262 7.98 6.61 -8.68
CA GLN A 262 9.17 6.34 -7.88
C GLN A 262 9.60 7.57 -7.09
N ALA A 263 9.54 8.78 -7.68
CA ALA A 263 9.86 10.01 -6.98
C ALA A 263 8.92 10.28 -5.79
N ILE A 264 7.62 10.01 -5.96
CA ILE A 264 6.65 10.10 -4.86
C ILE A 264 7.03 9.14 -3.72
N ARG A 265 7.40 7.89 -4.06
CA ARG A 265 7.83 6.90 -3.06
C ARG A 265 9.07 7.36 -2.32
N LEU A 266 10.11 7.80 -3.03
CA LEU A 266 11.37 8.21 -2.43
C LEU A 266 11.21 9.43 -1.52
N SER A 267 10.40 10.42 -1.94
CA SER A 267 10.10 11.61 -1.13
C SER A 267 9.39 11.23 0.18
N ALA A 268 8.43 10.30 0.12
CA ALA A 268 7.74 9.81 1.30
C ALA A 268 8.64 8.94 2.18
N GLU A 269 9.47 8.06 1.60
CA GLU A 269 10.44 7.23 2.32
C GLU A 269 11.42 8.08 3.15
N GLN A 270 11.97 9.15 2.57
CA GLN A 270 12.86 10.07 3.30
C GLN A 270 12.17 10.72 4.52
N GLN A 271 10.89 11.09 4.38
CA GLN A 271 10.11 11.63 5.50
C GLN A 271 9.79 10.56 6.56
N PHE A 272 9.57 9.30 6.14
CA PHE A 272 9.40 8.17 7.06
C PHE A 272 10.68 7.83 7.81
N GLU A 273 11.85 7.91 7.16
CA GLU A 273 13.15 7.72 7.82
C GLU A 273 13.38 8.77 8.91
N ALA A 274 13.16 10.05 8.61
CA ALA A 274 13.25 11.11 9.61
C ALA A 274 12.24 10.90 10.76
N SER A 275 11.03 10.43 10.44
CA SER A 275 10.00 10.09 11.43
C SER A 275 10.36 8.88 12.28
N ARG A 276 11.10 7.92 11.71
CA ARG A 276 11.59 6.73 12.39
C ARG A 276 12.57 7.11 13.48
N ASP A 277 13.53 7.98 13.15
CA ASP A 277 14.53 8.45 14.10
C ASP A 277 13.87 9.23 15.26
N GLU A 278 12.92 10.14 14.97
CA GLU A 278 12.18 10.84 16.05
C GLU A 278 11.33 9.88 16.90
N PHE A 279 10.80 8.81 16.29
CA PHE A 279 9.97 7.84 17.00
C PHE A 279 10.81 6.91 17.90
N LEU A 280 12.00 6.51 17.46
CA LEU A 280 12.95 5.74 18.28
C LEU A 280 13.43 6.53 19.51
N ASP A 281 13.54 7.85 19.39
CA ASP A 281 13.87 8.75 20.51
C ASP A 281 12.70 8.87 21.51
N ASP A 282 11.45 8.88 21.03
CA ASP A 282 10.26 9.00 21.90
C ASP A 282 9.02 8.24 21.38
N ALA A 283 8.82 7.04 21.96
CA ALA A 283 7.68 6.17 21.68
C ALA A 283 6.31 6.83 21.88
N SER A 284 6.16 7.83 22.76
CA SER A 284 4.85 8.39 23.11
C SER A 284 4.27 9.33 22.04
N LYS A 285 5.06 9.66 21.01
CA LYS A 285 4.77 10.75 20.07
C LYS A 285 4.36 10.31 18.67
N LEU A 286 4.09 9.02 18.44
CA LEU A 286 3.72 8.49 17.11
C LEU A 286 2.63 9.32 16.41
N ASP A 287 1.54 9.67 17.10
CA ASP A 287 0.44 10.47 16.50
C ASP A 287 0.86 11.90 16.14
N ARG A 288 1.83 12.47 16.88
CA ARG A 288 2.36 13.81 16.63
C ARG A 288 3.32 13.80 15.44
N ILE A 289 4.20 12.80 15.40
CA ILE A 289 5.17 12.60 14.33
C ILE A 289 4.42 12.38 13.02
N MET A 290 3.43 11.48 13.00
CA MET A 290 2.64 11.17 11.80
C MET A 290 1.63 12.25 11.38
N LYS A 291 1.71 13.48 11.92
CA LYS A 291 0.84 14.58 11.46
C LYS A 291 1.14 15.02 10.04
N TRP A 292 2.43 15.03 9.64
CA TRP A 292 2.82 15.42 8.29
C TRP A 292 2.14 14.51 7.25
N TYR A 293 2.08 13.20 7.51
CA TYR A 293 1.44 12.21 6.64
C TYR A 293 -0.01 12.58 6.28
N PHE A 294 -0.81 12.93 7.31
CA PHE A 294 -2.20 13.30 7.10
C PHE A 294 -2.36 14.68 6.46
N ASN A 295 -1.43 15.61 6.74
CA ASN A 295 -1.42 16.93 6.12
C ASN A 295 -1.11 16.83 4.63
N ASP A 296 -0.10 16.03 4.26
CA ASP A 296 0.30 15.74 2.88
C ASP A 296 -0.85 15.12 2.09
N LEU A 297 -1.47 14.06 2.62
CA LEU A 297 -2.63 13.44 1.97
C LEU A 297 -3.79 14.42 1.80
N ASN A 298 -4.01 15.31 2.76
CA ASN A 298 -5.05 16.32 2.63
C ASN A 298 -4.66 17.42 1.62
N ALA A 299 -3.39 17.82 1.54
CA ALA A 299 -2.89 18.76 0.54
C ALA A 299 -3.04 18.18 -0.87
N VAL A 300 -2.73 16.91 -1.08
CA VAL A 300 -2.96 16.20 -2.35
C VAL A 300 -4.46 16.19 -2.68
N ARG A 301 -5.30 15.79 -1.72
CA ARG A 301 -6.75 15.65 -1.93
C ARG A 301 -7.44 16.97 -2.27
N VAL A 302 -7.10 18.06 -1.58
CA VAL A 302 -7.77 19.36 -1.74
C VAL A 302 -7.11 20.20 -2.84
N GLY A 303 -5.78 20.23 -2.87
CA GLY A 303 -5.02 21.10 -3.77
C GLY A 303 -4.60 20.43 -5.08
N MET A 304 -4.13 19.18 -5.05
CA MET A 304 -3.54 18.54 -6.25
C MET A 304 -4.56 17.86 -7.18
N VAL A 305 -5.63 17.29 -6.62
CA VAL A 305 -6.72 16.66 -7.40
C VAL A 305 -7.33 17.58 -8.47
N PRO A 306 -7.65 18.87 -8.21
CA PRO A 306 -8.19 19.75 -9.25
C PRO A 306 -7.17 20.16 -10.32
N LEU A 307 -5.87 20.06 -10.04
CA LEU A 307 -4.78 20.52 -10.91
C LEU A 307 -4.26 19.42 -11.85
N THR A 308 -4.69 18.18 -11.64
CA THR A 308 -4.21 17.00 -12.38
C THR A 308 -5.33 16.34 -13.20
N PRO A 309 -5.00 15.62 -14.28
CA PRO A 309 -6.00 14.89 -15.06
C PRO A 309 -6.76 13.87 -14.23
N ARG A 310 -8.09 13.83 -14.35
CA ARG A 310 -8.95 12.89 -13.62
C ARG A 310 -8.59 11.42 -13.85
N LYS A 311 -8.05 11.10 -15.03
CA LYS A 311 -7.61 9.74 -15.41
C LYS A 311 -6.54 9.17 -14.48
N TRP A 312 -5.72 10.01 -13.86
CA TRP A 312 -4.63 9.54 -12.97
C TRP A 312 -5.11 9.10 -11.60
N ASN A 313 -6.33 9.51 -11.21
CA ASN A 313 -6.87 9.28 -9.88
C ASN A 313 -5.84 9.58 -8.77
N ILE A 314 -5.17 10.73 -8.87
CA ILE A 314 -3.93 11.04 -8.12
C ILE A 314 -4.11 10.88 -6.61
N GLY A 315 -5.28 11.24 -6.08
CA GLY A 315 -5.58 11.09 -4.66
C GLY A 315 -5.52 9.63 -4.20
N LYS A 316 -6.08 8.71 -5.00
CA LYS A 316 -5.99 7.27 -4.71
C LYS A 316 -4.56 6.77 -4.87
N THR A 317 -3.86 7.17 -5.93
CA THR A 317 -2.47 6.74 -6.18
C THR A 317 -1.54 7.14 -5.03
N TYR A 318 -1.66 8.39 -4.52
CA TYR A 318 -0.93 8.82 -3.33
C TYR A 318 -1.35 8.05 -2.09
N ALA A 319 -2.65 7.84 -1.88
CA ALA A 319 -3.16 7.09 -0.72
C ALA A 319 -2.64 5.65 -0.71
N ASP A 320 -2.63 4.96 -1.85
CA ASP A 320 -2.15 3.57 -1.98
C ASP A 320 -0.64 3.49 -1.70
N ILE A 321 0.16 4.41 -2.26
CA ILE A 321 1.61 4.48 -2.01
C ILE A 321 1.90 4.80 -0.53
N TYR A 322 1.28 5.84 0.00
CA TYR A 322 1.46 6.26 1.39
C TYR A 322 0.98 5.18 2.36
N HIS A 323 -0.06 4.43 2.02
CA HIS A 323 -0.56 3.34 2.83
C HIS A 323 0.43 2.16 2.87
N GLY A 324 0.99 1.78 1.72
CA GLY A 324 2.05 0.77 1.65
C GLY A 324 3.28 1.17 2.47
N LEU A 325 3.73 2.42 2.36
CA LEU A 325 4.87 2.91 3.15
C LEU A 325 4.58 2.97 4.66
N MET A 326 3.36 3.35 5.06
CA MET A 326 2.96 3.32 6.47
C MET A 326 2.95 1.89 7.02
N HIS A 327 2.46 0.93 6.22
CA HIS A 327 2.52 -0.49 6.56
C HIS A 327 3.96 -0.94 6.78
N ASP A 328 4.83 -0.70 5.79
CA ASP A 328 6.22 -1.13 5.85
C ASP A 328 6.97 -0.47 7.01
N PHE A 329 6.69 0.82 7.30
CA PHE A 329 7.21 1.53 8.45
C PHE A 329 6.81 0.88 9.79
N LEU A 330 5.52 0.61 10.00
CA LEU A 330 5.05 0.05 11.27
C LEU A 330 5.53 -1.39 11.46
N VAL A 331 5.53 -2.21 10.40
CA VAL A 331 6.04 -3.58 10.45
C VAL A 331 7.55 -3.58 10.73
N ALA A 332 8.32 -2.74 10.03
CA ALA A 332 9.76 -2.61 10.27
C ALA A 332 10.06 -2.15 11.71
N MET A 333 9.27 -1.23 12.27
CA MET A 333 9.42 -0.78 13.65
C MET A 333 9.07 -1.85 14.69
N VAL A 334 8.10 -2.72 14.38
CA VAL A 334 7.73 -3.84 15.26
C VAL A 334 8.83 -4.91 15.28
N ASP A 335 9.45 -5.17 14.13
CA ASP A 335 10.49 -6.19 13.99
C ASP A 335 11.90 -5.66 14.34
N ASP A 336 12.05 -4.36 14.64
CA ASP A 336 13.32 -3.72 14.99
C ASP A 336 13.77 -4.11 16.42
N PRO A 337 14.96 -4.72 16.59
CA PRO A 337 15.51 -5.02 17.92
C PRO A 337 15.77 -3.80 18.81
N ALA A 338 15.91 -2.61 18.22
CA ALA A 338 16.09 -1.36 18.96
C ALA A 338 14.77 -0.81 19.52
N ALA A 339 13.62 -1.27 19.02
CA ALA A 339 12.32 -0.83 19.49
C ALA A 339 12.05 -1.38 20.90
N SER A 340 11.82 -0.47 21.85
CA SER A 340 11.39 -0.86 23.20
C SER A 340 9.95 -1.35 23.21
N SER A 341 9.57 -2.09 24.25
CA SER A 341 8.19 -2.58 24.44
C SER A 341 7.14 -1.45 24.49
N ALA A 342 7.54 -0.22 24.80
CA ALA A 342 6.66 0.96 24.74
C ALA A 342 6.31 1.35 23.29
N HIS A 343 7.25 1.19 22.34
CA HIS A 343 7.00 1.46 20.92
C HIS A 343 5.98 0.46 20.36
N THR A 344 6.12 -0.82 20.68
CA THR A 344 5.17 -1.87 20.26
C THR A 344 3.75 -1.57 20.75
N LEU A 345 3.58 -1.09 21.98
CA LEU A 345 2.27 -0.72 22.52
C LEU A 345 1.62 0.45 21.77
N GLU A 346 2.39 1.51 21.48
CA GLU A 346 1.86 2.65 20.74
C GLU A 346 1.51 2.29 19.29
N ILE A 347 2.29 1.40 18.66
CA ILE A 347 1.97 0.84 17.34
C ILE A 347 0.67 0.03 17.40
N ILE A 348 0.48 -0.83 18.40
CA ILE A 348 -0.75 -1.63 18.56
C ILE A 348 -2.00 -0.72 18.70
N ALA A 349 -1.88 0.44 19.34
CA ALA A 349 -2.99 1.37 19.52
C ALA A 349 -3.22 2.31 18.32
N PHE A 350 -2.34 2.28 17.31
CA PHE A 350 -2.38 3.18 16.16
C PHE A 350 -3.42 2.83 15.08
N PRO A 351 -3.66 1.56 14.68
CA PRO A 351 -4.60 1.18 13.63
C PRO A 351 -6.01 1.78 13.80
N ASP A 352 -6.56 1.72 15.01
CA ASP A 352 -7.86 2.30 15.34
C ASP A 352 -7.94 3.80 15.03
N LYS A 353 -6.86 4.54 15.35
CA LYS A 353 -6.77 5.98 15.10
C LYS A 353 -6.53 6.25 13.61
N TYR A 354 -5.67 5.45 12.98
CA TYR A 354 -5.30 5.54 11.58
C TYR A 354 -6.52 5.36 10.68
N TYR A 355 -7.26 4.25 10.81
CA TYR A 355 -8.43 3.98 9.98
C TYR A 355 -9.56 4.99 10.22
N LYS A 356 -9.73 5.49 11.45
CA LYS A 356 -10.67 6.61 11.73
C LYS A 356 -10.27 7.90 11.02
N LYS A 357 -8.98 8.23 10.96
CA LYS A 357 -8.47 9.41 10.23
C LYS A 357 -8.59 9.22 8.72
N MET A 358 -8.25 8.04 8.19
CA MET A 358 -8.39 7.69 6.78
C MET A 358 -9.86 7.75 6.31
N ALA A 359 -10.79 7.21 7.11
CA ALA A 359 -12.22 7.27 6.85
C ALA A 359 -12.75 8.71 6.75
N LYS A 360 -12.25 9.63 7.61
CA LYS A 360 -12.60 11.05 7.53
C LYS A 360 -12.12 11.72 6.24
N MET A 361 -11.05 11.22 5.64
CA MET A 361 -10.52 11.73 4.37
C MET A 361 -11.24 11.12 3.15
N GLY A 362 -12.06 10.09 3.35
CA GLY A 362 -12.88 9.46 2.31
C GLY A 362 -12.40 8.07 1.88
N TYR A 363 -11.36 7.52 2.51
CA TYR A 363 -10.83 6.19 2.20
C TYR A 363 -11.46 5.15 3.14
N ARG A 364 -12.09 4.12 2.57
CA ARG A 364 -12.66 3.01 3.36
C ARG A 364 -11.54 2.03 3.70
N GLN A 365 -11.69 1.34 4.83
CA GLN A 365 -10.73 0.31 5.23
C GLN A 365 -10.62 -0.83 4.21
N GLU A 366 -11.71 -1.13 3.49
CA GLU A 366 -11.74 -2.15 2.42
C GLU A 366 -10.86 -1.79 1.21
N ASP A 367 -10.66 -0.49 0.96
CA ASP A 367 -9.84 0.01 -0.16
C ASP A 367 -8.35 0.10 0.22
N LEU A 368 -8.02 -0.08 1.51
CA LEU A 368 -6.68 0.03 2.07
C LEU A 368 -6.13 -1.37 2.37
N SER A 369 -5.47 -1.94 1.37
CA SER A 369 -4.79 -3.25 1.45
C SER A 369 -3.29 -3.07 1.19
N PRO A 370 -2.39 -3.73 1.95
CA PRO A 370 -2.61 -4.68 3.06
C PRO A 370 -3.10 -4.03 4.36
N HIS A 371 -3.44 -4.81 5.40
CA HIS A 371 -3.76 -4.20 6.71
C HIS A 371 -2.51 -3.47 7.22
N VAL A 372 -2.65 -2.31 7.87
CA VAL A 372 -1.53 -1.42 8.27
C VAL A 372 -0.45 -2.09 9.15
N ILE A 373 -0.77 -3.24 9.74
CA ILE A 373 0.13 -4.10 10.55
C ILE A 373 -0.18 -5.59 10.37
N ASP A 374 -0.68 -6.01 9.21
CA ASP A 374 -0.95 -7.44 8.89
C ASP A 374 -1.88 -8.20 9.85
N ASN A 375 -2.80 -7.51 10.53
CA ASN A 375 -3.63 -8.08 11.60
C ASN A 375 -2.81 -8.74 12.74
N ARG A 376 -1.54 -8.35 12.92
CA ARG A 376 -0.65 -8.85 13.98
C ARG A 376 -1.01 -8.32 15.37
N GLU A 377 -2.08 -7.53 15.54
CA GLU A 377 -2.49 -6.95 16.83
C GLU A 377 -2.55 -7.99 17.96
N ALA A 378 -3.24 -9.12 17.72
CA ALA A 378 -3.39 -10.15 18.73
C ALA A 378 -2.07 -10.86 19.06
N GLU A 379 -1.20 -11.03 18.06
CA GLU A 379 0.13 -11.59 18.22
C GLU A 379 1.01 -10.65 19.06
N LEU A 380 1.08 -9.37 18.71
CA LEU A 380 1.88 -8.38 19.41
C LEU A 380 1.40 -8.16 20.85
N VAL A 381 0.09 -8.18 21.09
CA VAL A 381 -0.49 -8.16 22.44
C VAL A 381 -0.04 -9.39 23.24
N ARG A 382 -0.08 -10.58 22.63
CA ARG A 382 0.35 -11.82 23.29
C ARG A 382 1.84 -11.77 23.63
N ASP A 383 2.66 -11.29 22.71
CA ASP A 383 4.12 -11.24 22.87
C ASP A 383 4.52 -10.20 23.93
N PHE A 384 3.86 -9.04 23.94
CA PHE A 384 4.00 -8.06 25.01
C PHE A 384 3.58 -8.62 26.38
N ARG A 385 2.44 -9.31 26.45
CA ARG A 385 2.00 -10.00 27.67
C ARG A 385 3.04 -11.02 28.12
N GLN A 386 3.59 -11.81 27.21
CA GLN A 386 4.61 -12.81 27.51
C GLN A 386 5.90 -12.18 28.03
N LEU A 387 6.26 -10.99 27.54
CA LEU A 387 7.41 -10.22 28.03
C LEU A 387 7.20 -9.79 29.49
N ILE A 388 6.04 -9.23 29.82
CA ILE A 388 5.70 -8.87 31.21
C ILE A 388 5.73 -10.11 32.11
N ILE A 389 5.14 -11.21 31.65
CA ILE A 389 5.14 -12.48 32.39
C ILE A 389 6.57 -12.97 32.65
N LYS A 390 7.45 -12.91 31.64
CA LYS A 390 8.85 -13.30 31.80
C LYS A 390 9.58 -12.43 32.82
N PHE A 391 9.39 -11.11 32.78
CA PHE A 391 9.96 -10.21 33.78
C PHE A 391 9.42 -10.48 35.18
N LEU A 392 8.11 -10.74 35.30
CA LEU A 392 7.46 -11.11 36.55
C LEU A 392 8.05 -12.42 37.11
N ASP A 393 8.26 -13.43 36.27
CA ASP A 393 8.85 -14.72 36.64
C ASP A 393 10.28 -14.55 37.15
N GLU A 394 11.13 -13.86 36.39
CA GLU A 394 12.51 -13.59 36.78
C GLU A 394 12.62 -12.80 38.09
N TRP A 395 11.67 -11.90 38.37
CA TRP A 395 11.65 -11.13 39.61
C TRP A 395 11.13 -11.93 40.79
N ILE A 396 10.02 -12.67 40.63
CA ILE A 396 9.47 -13.52 41.69
C ILE A 396 10.47 -14.61 42.06
N ASP A 397 11.15 -15.21 41.08
CA ASP A 397 12.19 -16.21 41.35
C ASP A 397 13.39 -15.61 42.08
N ARG A 398 13.79 -14.38 41.75
CA ARG A 398 14.85 -13.65 42.47
C ARG A 398 14.46 -13.38 43.92
N ILE A 399 13.25 -12.86 44.16
CA ILE A 399 12.73 -12.62 45.51
C ILE A 399 12.66 -13.94 46.28
N PHE A 400 12.11 -15.00 45.67
CA PHE A 400 11.95 -16.29 46.33
C PHE A 400 13.30 -17.00 46.60
N ALA A 401 14.31 -16.80 45.74
CA ALA A 401 15.66 -17.29 46.00
C ALA A 401 16.31 -16.55 47.19
N GLN A 402 16.07 -15.25 47.33
CA GLN A 402 16.52 -14.47 48.47
C GLN A 402 15.81 -14.93 49.75
N GLU A 403 14.48 -15.04 49.72
CA GLU A 403 13.67 -15.54 50.83
C GLU A 403 14.14 -16.92 51.32
N ARG A 404 14.47 -17.83 50.39
CA ARG A 404 15.01 -19.15 50.71
C ARG A 404 16.37 -19.10 51.42
N ARG A 405 17.26 -18.18 51.00
CA ARG A 405 18.55 -17.99 51.69
C ARG A 405 18.34 -17.40 53.07
N ASP A 406 17.51 -16.37 53.18
CA ASP A 406 17.22 -15.70 54.45
C ASP A 406 16.61 -16.67 55.48
N PHE A 407 15.71 -17.55 55.01
CA PHE A 407 15.11 -18.60 55.84
C PHE A 407 16.14 -19.66 56.26
N ALA A 408 17.04 -20.08 55.35
CA ALA A 408 18.05 -21.10 55.64
C ALA A 408 19.18 -20.60 56.55
N GLU A 409 19.61 -19.35 56.41
CA GLU A 409 20.74 -18.78 57.15
C GLU A 409 20.35 -18.37 58.58
N ARG A 410 19.05 -18.21 58.87
CA ARG A 410 18.49 -17.97 60.22
C ARG A 410 19.16 -16.83 61.01
N ASN A 411 19.82 -15.90 60.32
CA ASN A 411 20.63 -14.87 60.97
C ASN A 411 19.74 -13.84 61.69
N THR A 412 20.14 -13.35 62.86
CA THR A 412 19.38 -12.34 63.63
C THR A 412 19.82 -10.90 63.37
N GLU A 413 21.00 -10.70 62.76
CA GLU A 413 21.48 -9.36 62.36
C GLU A 413 21.32 -9.17 60.85
N GLY A 414 20.36 -8.34 60.43
CA GLY A 414 20.11 -8.01 59.02
C GLY A 414 19.20 -8.97 58.25
N SER A 415 18.46 -9.85 58.95
CA SER A 415 17.52 -10.79 58.34
C SER A 415 16.28 -10.12 57.73
N ASN A 416 15.62 -10.86 56.85
CA ASN A 416 14.35 -10.50 56.22
C ASN A 416 13.17 -10.44 57.21
N LEU A 417 13.34 -10.92 58.45
CA LEU A 417 12.42 -10.70 59.57
C LEU A 417 12.59 -9.29 60.15
N ASP A 418 11.54 -8.49 60.05
CA ASP A 418 11.46 -7.14 60.63
C ASP A 418 10.23 -7.03 61.54
N GLN A 419 10.13 -5.95 62.31
CA GLN A 419 8.93 -5.61 63.09
C GLN A 419 8.25 -4.38 62.52
N ASP A 420 6.92 -4.42 62.40
CA ASP A 420 6.15 -3.24 62.00
C ASP A 420 6.02 -2.21 63.14
N GLU A 421 5.36 -1.08 62.86
CA GLU A 421 5.17 0.02 63.83
C GLU A 421 4.44 -0.42 65.12
N TYR A 422 3.75 -1.56 65.09
CA TYR A 422 3.01 -2.14 66.20
C TYR A 422 3.75 -3.32 66.86
N GLY A 423 4.95 -3.66 66.38
CA GLY A 423 5.78 -4.73 66.89
C GLY A 423 5.44 -6.13 66.35
N TYR A 424 4.61 -6.25 65.31
CA TYR A 424 4.34 -7.53 64.66
C TYR A 424 5.47 -7.91 63.71
N PHE A 425 5.88 -9.18 63.74
CA PHE A 425 6.85 -9.69 62.79
C PHE A 425 6.29 -9.67 61.37
N ARG A 426 7.07 -9.19 60.40
CA ARG A 426 6.78 -9.16 58.95
C ARG A 426 8.02 -9.45 58.12
N THR A 427 7.85 -9.83 56.85
CA THR A 427 8.98 -9.95 55.92
C THR A 427 9.21 -8.68 55.10
N ARG A 428 10.48 -8.29 54.94
CA ARG A 428 10.87 -7.10 54.14
C ARG A 428 10.62 -7.32 52.64
N ASN A 429 10.74 -8.57 52.19
CA ASN A 429 10.52 -8.97 50.80
C ASN A 429 9.05 -8.83 50.35
N LEU A 430 8.07 -8.80 51.27
CA LEU A 430 6.67 -8.56 50.95
C LEU A 430 6.45 -7.17 50.32
N VAL A 431 7.07 -6.14 50.88
CA VAL A 431 6.94 -4.75 50.38
C VAL A 431 7.54 -4.64 48.98
N ALA A 432 8.69 -5.28 48.75
CA ALA A 432 9.34 -5.32 47.44
C ALA A 432 8.47 -6.02 46.38
N LEU A 433 7.81 -7.12 46.75
CA LEU A 433 6.89 -7.86 45.89
C LEU A 433 5.70 -6.98 45.46
N TRP A 434 5.02 -6.33 46.40
CA TRP A 434 3.86 -5.47 46.10
C TRP A 434 4.24 -4.24 45.29
N ARG A 435 5.39 -3.63 45.57
CA ARG A 435 5.91 -2.52 44.75
C ARG A 435 6.14 -2.96 43.31
N MET A 436 6.76 -4.12 43.11
CA MET A 436 7.03 -4.66 41.77
C MET A 436 5.72 -5.01 41.04
N LEU A 437 4.76 -5.66 41.72
CA LEU A 437 3.45 -5.95 41.13
C LEU A 437 2.74 -4.66 40.69
N ARG A 438 2.77 -3.61 41.52
CA ARG A 438 2.22 -2.30 41.16
C ARG A 438 2.91 -1.71 39.93
N GLU A 439 4.25 -1.71 39.88
CA GLU A 439 5.00 -1.19 38.73
C GLU A 439 4.64 -1.93 37.42
N GLN A 440 4.41 -3.25 37.47
CA GLN A 440 3.98 -4.02 36.30
C GLN A 440 2.51 -3.78 35.92
N ILE A 441 1.61 -3.56 36.91
CA ILE A 441 0.23 -3.14 36.65
C ILE A 441 0.22 -1.75 36.00
N ASP A 442 1.04 -0.82 36.49
CA ASP A 442 1.14 0.53 35.92
C ASP A 442 1.69 0.50 34.49
N ALA A 443 2.68 -0.36 34.22
CA ALA A 443 3.20 -0.60 32.86
C ALA A 443 2.11 -1.18 31.93
N ALA A 444 1.34 -2.16 32.42
CA ALA A 444 0.21 -2.71 31.67
C ALA A 444 -0.90 -1.67 31.46
N ALA A 445 -1.22 -0.85 32.46
CA ALA A 445 -2.24 0.20 32.39
C ALA A 445 -1.87 1.30 31.38
N THR A 446 -0.57 1.54 31.18
CA THR A 446 -0.06 2.46 30.16
C THR A 446 -0.47 2.05 28.74
N SER A 447 -0.70 0.75 28.49
CA SER A 447 -1.19 0.24 27.20
C SER A 447 -2.61 0.70 26.83
N ARG A 448 -3.40 1.17 27.82
CA ARG A 448 -4.82 1.57 27.68
C ARG A 448 -5.75 0.50 27.09
N ARG A 449 -5.33 -0.76 26.98
CA ARG A 449 -6.20 -1.88 26.60
C ARG A 449 -6.52 -2.74 27.82
N SER A 450 -7.79 -3.12 27.97
CA SER A 450 -8.27 -3.89 29.12
C SER A 450 -7.80 -5.35 29.09
N ASP A 451 -7.67 -5.94 27.91
CA ASP A 451 -7.23 -7.32 27.68
C ASP A 451 -5.77 -7.56 28.13
N VAL A 452 -4.89 -6.58 27.91
CA VAL A 452 -3.50 -6.62 28.38
C VAL A 452 -3.47 -6.59 29.91
N VAL A 453 -4.20 -5.67 30.53
CA VAL A 453 -4.24 -5.52 31.99
C VAL A 453 -4.82 -6.78 32.66
N GLU A 454 -5.94 -7.29 32.14
CA GLU A 454 -6.56 -8.53 32.62
C GLU A 454 -5.59 -9.71 32.52
N GLY A 455 -4.94 -9.88 31.36
CA GLY A 455 -3.97 -10.96 31.17
C GLY A 455 -2.74 -10.88 32.08
N VAL A 456 -2.29 -9.67 32.43
CA VAL A 456 -1.20 -9.46 33.39
C VAL A 456 -1.66 -9.78 34.81
N ILE A 457 -2.85 -9.35 35.21
CA ILE A 457 -3.42 -9.64 36.54
C ILE A 457 -3.64 -11.16 36.73
N ASP A 458 -4.16 -11.85 35.72
CA ASP A 458 -4.33 -13.32 35.76
C ASP A 458 -3.00 -14.06 35.93
N ALA A 459 -1.95 -13.57 35.24
CA ALA A 459 -0.61 -14.09 35.41
C ALA A 459 -0.09 -13.84 36.84
N MET A 460 -0.29 -12.63 37.38
CA MET A 460 0.07 -12.29 38.75
C MET A 460 -0.60 -13.21 39.77
N PHE A 461 -1.91 -13.44 39.67
CA PHE A 461 -2.61 -14.37 40.57
C PHE A 461 -2.07 -15.79 40.48
N THR A 462 -1.77 -16.26 39.26
CA THR A 462 -1.17 -17.58 39.06
C THR A 462 0.18 -17.70 39.76
N ARG A 463 1.02 -16.66 39.70
CA ARG A 463 2.34 -16.65 40.36
C ARG A 463 2.27 -16.46 41.86
N LEU A 464 1.36 -15.61 42.37
CA LEU A 464 1.10 -15.49 43.80
C LEU A 464 0.66 -16.82 44.40
N ARG A 465 -0.21 -17.57 43.72
CA ARG A 465 -0.59 -18.92 44.13
C ARG A 465 0.60 -19.89 44.12
N ALA A 466 1.43 -19.86 43.08
CA ALA A 466 2.63 -20.70 43.00
C ALA A 466 3.64 -20.38 44.12
N ARG A 467 3.81 -19.09 44.45
CA ARG A 467 4.62 -18.62 45.57
C ARG A 467 4.05 -19.12 46.90
N GLN A 468 2.76 -18.95 47.15
CA GLN A 468 2.10 -19.46 48.36
C GLN A 468 2.32 -20.97 48.55
N GLN A 469 2.15 -21.76 47.49
CA GLN A 469 2.40 -23.21 47.54
C GLN A 469 3.88 -23.53 47.83
N SER A 470 4.80 -22.74 47.29
CA SER A 470 6.24 -22.95 47.50
C SER A 470 6.66 -22.58 48.93
N TRP A 471 6.09 -21.52 49.49
CA TRP A 471 6.24 -21.12 50.89
C TRP A 471 5.67 -22.17 51.85
N GLN A 472 4.45 -22.64 51.57
CA GLN A 472 3.82 -23.68 52.37
C GLN A 472 4.69 -24.94 52.43
N ARG A 473 5.19 -25.42 51.28
CA ARG A 473 6.10 -26.57 51.22
C ARG A 473 7.40 -26.32 52.00
N MET A 474 8.00 -25.15 51.86
CA MET A 474 9.24 -24.82 52.58
C MET A 474 9.06 -24.87 54.11
N LEU A 475 7.94 -24.32 54.60
CA LEU A 475 7.62 -24.30 56.02
C LEU A 475 7.23 -25.70 56.53
N GLU A 476 6.47 -26.48 55.75
CA GLU A 476 6.11 -27.86 56.07
C GLU A 476 7.35 -28.78 56.11
N ASP A 477 8.24 -28.68 55.13
CA ASP A 477 9.49 -29.45 55.07
C ASP A 477 10.38 -29.16 56.29
N GLU A 478 10.43 -27.89 56.73
CA GLU A 478 11.21 -27.49 57.90
C GLU A 478 10.53 -27.92 59.21
N ALA A 479 9.21 -27.77 59.34
CA ALA A 479 8.45 -28.22 60.50
C ALA A 479 8.57 -29.74 60.69
N GLN A 480 8.51 -30.51 59.60
CA GLN A 480 8.62 -31.96 59.63
C GLN A 480 9.94 -32.46 60.26
N ARG A 481 11.05 -31.71 60.12
CA ARG A 481 12.34 -32.05 60.75
C ARG A 481 12.25 -32.05 62.28
N TYR A 482 11.49 -31.12 62.84
CA TYR A 482 11.25 -31.01 64.29
C TYR A 482 10.20 -32.01 64.77
N GLU A 483 9.15 -32.28 63.98
CA GLU A 483 8.09 -33.24 64.32
C GLU A 483 8.56 -34.71 64.32
N THR A 484 9.45 -35.06 63.38
CA THR A 484 9.96 -36.44 63.23
C THR A 484 11.13 -36.76 64.18
N GLY A 485 11.55 -35.80 65.00
CA GLY A 485 12.65 -35.97 65.96
C GLY A 485 14.02 -36.15 65.29
N GLN A 486 14.18 -35.73 64.04
CA GLN A 486 15.43 -35.84 63.29
C GLN A 486 16.50 -34.83 63.76
N VAL A 487 16.09 -33.77 64.48
CA VAL A 487 16.99 -32.76 65.05
C VAL A 487 17.03 -32.93 66.57
N PRO A 488 18.17 -33.33 67.18
CA PRO A 488 18.30 -33.57 68.63
C PRO A 488 18.33 -32.28 69.46
N ASP A 489 18.82 -31.19 68.89
CA ASP A 489 18.86 -29.86 69.49
C ASP A 489 17.72 -29.01 68.92
N LEU A 490 16.94 -28.33 69.77
CA LEU A 490 15.90 -27.38 69.37
C LEU A 490 16.48 -26.08 68.76
N ASP A 491 17.71 -26.13 68.27
CA ASP A 491 18.43 -24.99 67.73
C ASP A 491 17.74 -24.51 66.43
N GLY A 492 17.35 -23.23 66.43
CA GLY A 492 16.53 -22.61 65.38
C GLY A 492 15.02 -22.85 65.46
N PHE A 493 14.48 -23.54 66.48
CA PHE A 493 13.02 -23.71 66.64
C PHE A 493 12.29 -22.37 66.90
N GLN A 494 12.90 -21.48 67.69
CA GLN A 494 12.37 -20.13 67.90
C GLN A 494 12.32 -19.33 66.59
N ALA A 495 13.39 -19.39 65.78
CA ALA A 495 13.42 -18.73 64.49
C ALA A 495 12.31 -19.26 63.57
N LEU A 496 12.06 -20.57 63.54
CA LEU A 496 10.95 -21.14 62.79
C LEU A 496 9.58 -20.59 63.25
N GLN A 497 9.36 -20.44 64.56
CA GLN A 497 8.13 -19.83 65.09
C GLN A 497 7.99 -18.37 64.65
N ASP A 498 9.08 -17.59 64.74
CA ASP A 498 9.08 -16.19 64.34
C ASP A 498 8.78 -16.04 62.83
N TRP A 499 9.34 -16.91 61.98
CA TRP A 499 9.03 -16.98 60.55
C TRP A 499 7.59 -17.42 60.24
N LEU A 500 7.02 -18.36 61.01
CA LEU A 500 5.62 -18.79 60.86
C LEU A 500 4.66 -17.64 61.20
N VAL A 501 4.93 -16.93 62.30
CA VAL A 501 4.15 -15.74 62.71
C VAL A 501 4.29 -14.63 61.68
N ALA A 502 5.51 -14.35 61.21
CA ALA A 502 5.76 -13.34 60.18
C ALA A 502 5.02 -13.66 58.87
N THR A 503 5.07 -14.90 58.42
CA THR A 503 4.39 -15.33 57.18
C THR A 503 2.87 -15.21 57.32
N ALA A 504 2.32 -15.56 58.49
CA ALA A 504 0.89 -15.42 58.75
C ALA A 504 0.46 -13.94 58.77
N ASN A 505 1.23 -13.08 59.44
CA ASN A 505 0.99 -11.63 59.46
C ASN A 505 1.08 -11.04 58.05
N ASP A 506 2.05 -11.47 57.25
CA ASP A 506 2.19 -11.03 55.86
C ASP A 506 0.99 -11.44 54.99
N GLN A 507 0.42 -12.64 55.20
CA GLN A 507 -0.80 -13.05 54.47
C GLN A 507 -2.02 -12.21 54.88
N ILE A 508 -2.12 -11.83 56.16
CA ILE A 508 -3.18 -10.92 56.64
C ILE A 508 -2.99 -9.53 56.03
N ALA A 509 -1.75 -9.02 56.01
CA ALA A 509 -1.42 -7.75 55.38
C ALA A 509 -1.79 -7.73 53.89
N CYS A 510 -1.62 -8.83 53.15
CA CYS A 510 -2.06 -8.91 51.75
C CYS A 510 -3.58 -8.79 51.52
N ILE A 511 -4.38 -8.94 52.58
CA ILE A 511 -5.85 -8.83 52.53
C ILE A 511 -6.29 -7.45 53.02
N ASP A 512 -5.66 -6.96 54.09
CA ASP A 512 -6.06 -5.73 54.78
C ASP A 512 -5.46 -4.46 54.14
N ASP A 513 -4.25 -4.54 53.58
CA ASP A 513 -3.52 -3.46 52.89
C ASP A 513 -3.64 -3.60 51.35
#